data_AF-A0A561UCR3-F1
#
_entry.id   AF-A0A561UCR3-F1
#
_cell.length_a   1.000
_cell.length_b   1.000
_cell.length_c   1.000
_cell.angle_alpha   90.00
_cell.angle_beta   90.00
_cell.angle_gamma   90.00
#
_symmetry.space_group_name_H-M   'P 1'
#
loop_
_entity.id
_entity.type
_entity.pdbx_description
1 polymer ?
#
loop_
_entity_poly.entity_id
_entity_poly.type
_entity_poly.pdbx_seq_one_letter_code
_entity_poly.pdbx_strand_id
1 'polypeptide(L)'
;MPSTTAAVRLVPLGHTFTPEIPLGPVGNVPLTCYATASGKGKLHGDEHCGLLRSASSVRSAEIPLGEAVGRLCGTCRWPLPADSPLLKLLAAVIDIGTLKIWLDREPDSEEEKAEEADAALALATGEYPPGSTGEPSDETDGEPGEPEEDFDDEAWERYSRAWETRRHHHEHWRRLQTYLLRSNKAVQAFPVLRPWAEPLQVRLAEVIDEERRAFAALVQPVPLVEAAAVRLLPDPEFTPGPEFAGLGADAAKVGRRAWHAWERRASWSWHRLEDNSFAVSSVVNDAFGRRRKGRPEAEAAFEQLVADWISEVRRQVALRSEAPRQLVAVKVPAAEKEPYEERAHDPLTAWEAAVIATYQVAVDWPAGTAALLVPHLIGEHLIAGASTAMPVTRLAVPDSALPVHALLRAWQPEDDEEE
;
A
#
# COMPACT_ATOMS: atom_id res chain seq x y z
N MET A 1 19.30 12.39 -46.70
CA MET A 1 18.27 11.75 -45.85
C MET A 1 18.98 11.11 -44.69
N PRO A 2 18.86 11.58 -43.44
CA PRO A 2 19.51 10.91 -42.34
C PRO A 2 18.66 9.70 -41.95
N SER A 3 19.27 8.52 -42.07
CA SER A 3 18.80 7.28 -41.48
C SER A 3 18.83 7.45 -39.97
N THR A 4 17.68 7.70 -39.36
CA THR A 4 17.51 7.55 -37.92
C THR A 4 17.56 6.05 -37.67
N THR A 5 18.68 5.56 -37.15
CA THR A 5 18.76 4.22 -36.56
C THR A 5 17.77 4.22 -35.39
N ALA A 6 16.53 3.80 -35.67
CA ALA A 6 15.52 3.63 -34.65
C ALA A 6 16.12 2.71 -33.57
N ALA A 7 16.15 3.18 -32.32
CA ALA A 7 16.68 2.38 -31.23
C ALA A 7 15.96 1.02 -31.22
N VAL A 8 16.72 -0.07 -31.23
CA VAL A 8 16.16 -1.44 -31.22
C VAL A 8 16.09 -1.93 -29.79
N ARG A 9 14.97 -2.53 -29.40
CA ARG A 9 14.78 -3.19 -28.11
C ARG A 9 14.72 -4.69 -28.29
N LEU A 10 15.43 -5.42 -27.42
CA LEU A 10 15.45 -6.89 -27.40
C LEU A 10 14.45 -7.41 -26.37
N VAL A 11 13.38 -8.09 -26.83
CA VAL A 11 12.27 -8.51 -25.97
C VAL A 11 12.01 -10.02 -25.93
N PRO A 12 11.64 -10.60 -24.76
CA PRO A 12 11.37 -12.03 -24.62
C PRO A 12 9.92 -12.38 -24.99
N LEU A 13 9.65 -12.57 -26.29
CA LEU A 13 8.28 -12.86 -26.75
C LEU A 13 7.81 -14.28 -26.41
N GLY A 14 8.69 -15.28 -26.47
CA GLY A 14 8.33 -16.69 -26.35
C GLY A 14 7.92 -17.17 -24.95
N HIS A 15 8.27 -16.42 -23.89
CA HIS A 15 7.77 -16.65 -22.53
C HIS A 15 6.51 -15.84 -22.20
N THR A 16 6.22 -14.80 -22.98
CA THR A 16 5.17 -13.84 -22.66
C THR A 16 3.89 -14.13 -23.42
N PHE A 17 3.99 -14.45 -24.71
CA PHE A 17 2.83 -14.69 -25.56
C PHE A 17 2.46 -16.18 -25.63
N THR A 18 1.26 -16.51 -25.15
CA THR A 18 0.63 -17.84 -25.32
C THR A 18 -0.52 -17.77 -26.34
N PRO A 19 -0.92 -18.91 -26.94
CA PRO A 19 -2.02 -18.93 -27.93
C PRO A 19 -3.37 -18.45 -27.41
N GLU A 20 -3.57 -18.43 -26.10
CA GLU A 20 -4.78 -17.94 -25.43
C GLU A 20 -4.91 -16.41 -25.48
N ILE A 21 -3.82 -15.70 -25.74
CA ILE A 21 -3.77 -14.24 -25.67
C ILE A 21 -4.28 -13.65 -26.99
N PRO A 22 -5.38 -12.88 -26.96
CA PRO A 22 -5.93 -12.30 -28.17
C PRO A 22 -5.08 -11.11 -28.63
N LEU A 23 -4.42 -11.27 -29.78
CA LEU A 23 -3.45 -10.28 -30.29
C LEU A 23 -4.11 -9.13 -31.07
N GLY A 24 -5.34 -9.33 -31.54
CA GLY A 24 -6.03 -8.38 -32.41
C GLY A 24 -5.19 -8.02 -33.65
N PRO A 25 -5.20 -6.74 -34.08
CA PRO A 25 -4.44 -6.28 -35.24
C PRO A 25 -2.92 -6.49 -35.13
N VAL A 26 -2.37 -6.51 -33.90
CA VAL A 26 -0.94 -6.71 -33.65
C VAL A 26 -0.48 -8.13 -34.02
N GLY A 27 -1.42 -9.08 -34.13
CA GLY A 27 -1.13 -10.42 -34.64
C GLY A 27 -0.53 -10.44 -36.06
N ASN A 28 -0.75 -9.39 -36.85
CA ASN A 28 -0.20 -9.27 -38.21
C ASN A 28 1.21 -8.65 -38.26
N VAL A 29 1.77 -8.23 -37.11
CA VAL A 29 3.14 -7.68 -37.08
C VAL A 29 4.13 -8.77 -37.50
N PRO A 30 4.92 -8.55 -38.57
CA PRO A 30 5.89 -9.53 -39.02
C PRO A 30 7.05 -9.61 -38.03
N LEU A 31 7.45 -10.84 -37.69
CA LEU A 31 8.64 -11.13 -36.91
C LEU A 31 9.67 -11.83 -37.79
N THR A 32 10.89 -11.31 -37.81
CA THR A 32 12.02 -12.06 -38.32
C THR A 32 12.28 -13.25 -37.42
N CYS A 33 12.09 -14.45 -37.96
CA CYS A 33 12.23 -15.71 -37.26
C CYS A 33 13.26 -16.59 -37.97
N TYR A 34 14.03 -17.32 -37.17
CA TYR A 34 14.98 -18.31 -37.62
C TYR A 34 14.52 -19.70 -37.24
N ALA A 35 14.61 -20.66 -38.15
CA ALA A 35 14.22 -22.05 -37.93
C ALA A 35 15.17 -23.01 -38.64
N THR A 36 15.16 -24.28 -38.23
CA THR A 36 15.86 -25.34 -38.96
C THR A 36 15.24 -25.55 -40.33
N ALA A 37 15.98 -26.16 -41.26
CA ALA A 37 15.52 -26.41 -42.63
C ALA A 37 14.16 -27.13 -42.76
N SER A 38 13.76 -27.91 -41.75
CA SER A 38 12.47 -28.61 -41.73
C SER A 38 11.29 -27.67 -41.48
N GLY A 39 11.51 -26.49 -40.89
CA GLY A 39 10.49 -25.47 -40.63
C GLY A 39 9.37 -25.87 -39.65
N LYS A 40 9.39 -27.09 -39.09
CA LYS A 40 8.33 -27.65 -38.23
C LYS A 40 8.57 -27.46 -36.72
N GLY A 41 9.65 -26.78 -36.33
CA GLY A 41 10.06 -26.60 -34.94
C GLY A 41 9.73 -25.23 -34.34
N LYS A 42 10.39 -24.94 -33.21
CA LYS A 42 10.40 -23.63 -32.57
C LYS A 42 11.01 -22.58 -33.51
N LEU A 43 10.55 -21.35 -33.35
CA LEU A 43 10.99 -20.15 -34.06
C LEU A 43 11.90 -19.35 -33.13
N HIS A 44 13.06 -18.96 -33.64
CA HIS A 44 14.10 -18.30 -32.87
C HIS A 44 14.23 -16.83 -33.31
N GLY A 45 14.51 -15.93 -32.37
CA GLY A 45 14.72 -14.50 -32.65
C GLY A 45 16.15 -14.15 -33.06
N ASP A 46 17.06 -15.12 -32.98
CA ASP A 46 18.48 -14.99 -33.29
C ASP A 46 18.94 -16.23 -34.08
N GLU A 47 19.66 -16.02 -35.17
CA GLU A 47 20.24 -17.08 -36.00
C GLU A 47 21.31 -17.90 -35.24
N HIS A 48 21.96 -17.29 -34.24
CA HIS A 48 22.98 -17.89 -33.41
C HIS A 48 22.42 -18.50 -32.12
N CYS A 49 21.09 -18.65 -32.00
CA CYS A 49 20.48 -19.25 -30.83
C CYS A 49 21.13 -20.61 -30.51
N GLY A 50 21.47 -20.84 -29.24
CA GLY A 50 22.17 -22.06 -28.82
C GLY A 50 21.43 -23.36 -29.14
N LEU A 51 20.10 -23.29 -29.32
CA LEU A 51 19.23 -24.40 -29.70
C LEU A 51 19.23 -24.70 -31.21
N LEU A 52 19.78 -23.81 -32.05
CA LEU A 52 19.97 -24.00 -33.49
C LEU A 52 21.35 -24.58 -33.83
N ARG A 53 22.27 -24.71 -32.87
CA ARG A 53 23.67 -25.10 -33.11
C ARG A 53 23.86 -26.46 -33.80
N SER A 54 22.93 -27.40 -33.58
CA SER A 54 22.97 -28.74 -34.21
C SER A 54 22.24 -28.80 -35.55
N ALA A 55 21.65 -27.70 -36.02
CA ALA A 55 20.93 -27.67 -37.28
C ALA A 55 21.92 -27.69 -38.46
N SER A 56 21.65 -28.54 -39.45
CA SER A 56 22.46 -28.60 -40.68
C SER A 56 22.34 -27.33 -41.53
N SER A 57 21.24 -26.60 -41.40
CA SER A 57 21.05 -25.26 -41.97
C SER A 57 19.94 -24.52 -41.24
N VAL A 58 20.07 -23.19 -41.20
CA VAL A 58 19.11 -22.25 -40.61
C VAL A 58 18.51 -21.41 -41.75
N ARG A 59 17.19 -21.23 -41.72
CA ARG A 59 16.45 -20.35 -42.65
C ARG A 59 15.86 -19.19 -41.87
N SER A 60 15.90 -17.99 -42.44
CA SER A 60 15.12 -16.86 -41.96
C SER A 60 13.79 -16.77 -42.71
N ALA A 61 12.76 -16.32 -42.01
CA ALA A 61 11.45 -16.01 -42.59
C ALA A 61 10.81 -14.88 -41.78
N GLU A 62 10.04 -14.03 -42.45
CA GLU A 62 9.12 -13.11 -41.78
C GLU A 62 7.80 -13.84 -41.55
N ILE A 63 7.42 -13.98 -40.28
CA ILE A 63 6.21 -14.72 -39.87
C ILE A 63 5.35 -13.76 -39.05
N PRO A 64 4.05 -13.59 -39.35
CA PRO A 64 3.15 -12.82 -38.52
C PRO A 64 3.14 -13.33 -37.08
N LEU A 65 3.14 -12.44 -36.09
CA LEU A 65 3.13 -12.81 -34.67
C LEU A 65 2.05 -13.85 -34.36
N GLY A 66 0.83 -13.68 -34.86
CA GLY A 66 -0.29 -14.61 -34.61
C GLY A 66 -0.03 -16.04 -35.10
N GLU A 67 0.73 -16.21 -36.17
CA GLU A 67 1.15 -17.52 -36.67
C GLU A 67 2.36 -18.08 -35.90
N ALA A 68 3.20 -17.19 -35.37
CA ALA A 68 4.41 -17.54 -34.63
C ALA A 68 4.12 -17.93 -33.16
N VAL A 69 3.06 -17.40 -32.55
CA VAL A 69 2.70 -17.66 -31.16
C VAL A 69 2.50 -19.17 -30.90
N GLY A 70 3.00 -19.64 -29.75
CA GLY A 70 3.12 -21.07 -29.43
C GLY A 70 4.37 -21.75 -29.98
N ARG A 71 4.95 -21.23 -31.07
CA ARG A 71 6.20 -21.72 -31.66
C ARG A 71 7.42 -20.89 -31.29
N LEU A 72 7.27 -19.70 -30.72
CA LEU A 72 8.39 -18.89 -30.27
C LEU A 72 9.26 -19.62 -29.24
N CYS A 73 10.58 -19.50 -29.40
CA CYS A 73 11.59 -19.95 -28.46
C CYS A 73 11.57 -19.08 -27.19
N GLY A 74 11.51 -19.70 -26.01
CA GLY A 74 11.51 -18.98 -24.74
C GLY A 74 12.82 -18.24 -24.46
N THR A 75 13.97 -18.81 -24.83
CA THR A 75 15.29 -18.24 -24.51
C THR A 75 15.72 -17.10 -25.43
N CYS A 76 15.06 -16.94 -26.58
CA CYS A 76 15.39 -15.89 -27.54
C CYS A 76 14.81 -14.55 -27.14
N ARG A 77 15.50 -13.48 -27.57
CA ARG A 77 14.96 -12.12 -27.58
C ARG A 77 14.80 -11.65 -29.02
N TRP A 78 13.67 -11.02 -29.31
CA TRP A 78 13.39 -10.48 -30.64
C TRP A 78 13.77 -9.01 -30.70
N PRO A 79 14.52 -8.59 -31.73
CA PRO A 79 14.77 -7.18 -31.99
C PRO A 79 13.51 -6.52 -32.53
N LEU A 80 13.02 -5.51 -31.82
CA LEU A 80 11.89 -4.68 -32.25
C LEU A 80 12.29 -3.20 -32.30
N PRO A 81 11.79 -2.42 -33.28
CA PRO A 81 11.87 -0.97 -33.25
C PRO A 81 11.27 -0.39 -31.95
N ALA A 82 11.87 0.65 -31.38
CA ALA A 82 11.42 1.27 -30.13
C ALA A 82 9.99 1.84 -30.19
N ASP A 83 9.50 2.16 -31.37
CA ASP A 83 8.15 2.65 -31.66
C ASP A 83 7.15 1.52 -32.00
N SER A 84 7.58 0.25 -31.97
CA SER A 84 6.72 -0.87 -32.32
C SER A 84 5.50 -0.96 -31.40
N PRO A 85 4.27 -1.07 -31.94
CA PRO A 85 3.07 -1.25 -31.13
C PRO A 85 3.08 -2.55 -30.32
N LEU A 86 3.89 -3.54 -30.74
CA LEU A 86 4.10 -4.77 -30.00
C LEU A 86 4.78 -4.55 -28.64
N LEU A 87 5.59 -3.51 -28.47
CA LEU A 87 6.21 -3.20 -27.17
C LEU A 87 5.15 -2.76 -26.14
N LYS A 88 4.16 -1.97 -26.58
CA LYS A 88 3.06 -1.53 -25.71
C LYS A 88 2.13 -2.71 -25.37
N LEU A 89 1.81 -3.55 -26.36
CA LEU A 89 1.03 -4.76 -26.12
C LEU A 89 1.76 -5.74 -25.19
N LEU A 90 3.08 -5.91 -25.37
CA LEU A 90 3.90 -6.76 -24.52
C LEU A 90 3.83 -6.31 -23.05
N ALA A 91 3.95 -5.00 -22.79
CA ALA A 91 3.80 -4.45 -21.43
C ALA A 91 2.41 -4.76 -20.85
N ALA A 92 1.35 -4.53 -21.62
CA ALA A 92 -0.03 -4.84 -21.22
C ALA A 92 -0.24 -6.33 -20.91
N VAL A 93 0.33 -7.22 -21.73
CA VAL A 93 0.27 -8.66 -21.51
C VAL A 93 1.05 -9.08 -20.25
N ILE A 94 2.18 -8.43 -19.96
CA ILE A 94 2.92 -8.68 -18.72
C ILE A 94 2.07 -8.26 -17.51
N ASP A 95 1.48 -7.06 -17.54
CA ASP A 95 0.65 -6.55 -16.44
C ASP A 95 -0.54 -7.47 -16.12
N ILE A 96 -1.21 -8.01 -17.15
CA ILE A 96 -2.31 -8.98 -16.97
C ILE A 96 -1.77 -10.37 -16.61
N GLY A 97 -0.65 -10.79 -17.20
CA GLY A 97 -0.05 -12.10 -16.97
C GLY A 97 0.45 -12.28 -15.54
N THR A 98 0.95 -11.21 -14.92
CA THR A 98 1.36 -11.20 -13.50
C THR A 98 0.21 -11.56 -12.56
N LEU A 99 -1.06 -11.33 -12.94
CA LEU A 99 -2.19 -11.70 -12.10
C LEU A 99 -2.23 -13.22 -11.81
N LYS A 100 -1.82 -14.05 -12.78
CA LYS A 100 -1.82 -15.52 -12.62
C LYS A 100 -0.92 -15.97 -11.47
N ILE A 101 0.21 -15.30 -11.26
CA ILE A 101 1.19 -15.63 -10.20
C ILE A 101 0.53 -15.57 -8.81
N TRP A 102 -0.41 -14.65 -8.61
CA TRP A 102 -1.09 -14.44 -7.33
C TRP A 102 -2.33 -15.31 -7.14
N LEU A 103 -2.89 -15.83 -8.25
CA LEU A 103 -4.10 -16.64 -8.24
C LEU A 103 -3.84 -18.14 -8.02
N ASP A 104 -2.58 -18.57 -8.08
CA ASP A 104 -2.16 -19.95 -7.89
C ASP A 104 -1.73 -20.24 -6.43
N ARG A 105 -2.08 -19.35 -5.48
CA ARG A 105 -1.78 -19.51 -4.04
C ARG A 105 -2.62 -20.64 -3.44
N GLU A 106 -2.00 -21.44 -2.58
CA GLU A 106 -2.71 -22.43 -1.78
C GLU A 106 -3.61 -21.73 -0.74
N PRO A 107 -4.79 -22.29 -0.43
CA PRO A 107 -5.64 -21.72 0.60
C PRO A 107 -4.92 -21.74 1.95
N ASP A 108 -5.16 -20.71 2.77
CA ASP A 108 -4.54 -20.64 4.08
C ASP A 108 -4.92 -21.84 4.94
N SER A 109 -3.91 -22.39 5.60
CA SER A 109 -4.01 -23.48 6.55
C SER A 109 -4.81 -23.06 7.79
N GLU A 110 -5.31 -24.04 8.55
CA GLU A 110 -6.00 -23.76 9.81
C GLU A 110 -5.04 -23.19 10.88
N GLU A 111 -3.74 -23.45 10.75
CA GLU A 111 -2.69 -22.88 11.60
C GLU A 111 -2.51 -21.39 11.32
N GLU A 112 -2.37 -21.00 10.05
CA GLU A 112 -2.28 -19.58 9.64
C GLU A 112 -3.51 -18.78 10.09
N LYS A 113 -4.72 -19.33 9.94
CA LYS A 113 -5.95 -18.67 10.43
C LYS A 113 -5.98 -18.49 11.95
N ALA A 114 -5.42 -19.46 12.69
CA ALA A 114 -5.33 -19.37 14.14
C ALA A 114 -4.31 -18.31 14.57
N GLU A 115 -3.17 -18.21 13.86
CA GLU A 115 -2.17 -17.15 14.07
C GLU A 115 -2.75 -15.76 13.77
N GLU A 116 -3.51 -15.60 12.68
CA GLU A 116 -4.19 -14.34 12.36
C GLU A 116 -5.22 -13.94 13.43
N ALA A 117 -6.00 -14.90 13.93
CA ALA A 117 -6.94 -14.66 15.01
C ALA A 117 -6.24 -14.26 16.31
N ASP A 118 -5.10 -14.89 16.62
CA ASP A 118 -4.26 -14.52 17.76
C ASP A 118 -3.69 -13.10 17.63
N ALA A 119 -3.19 -12.76 16.43
CA ALA A 119 -2.69 -11.43 16.11
C ALA A 119 -3.77 -10.36 16.30
N ALA A 120 -5.00 -10.62 15.84
CA ALA A 120 -6.12 -9.71 16.04
C ALA A 120 -6.47 -9.52 17.53
N LEU A 121 -6.42 -10.59 18.33
CA LEU A 121 -6.62 -10.52 19.77
C LEU A 121 -5.51 -9.72 20.48
N ALA A 122 -4.26 -9.91 20.08
CA ALA A 122 -3.13 -9.15 20.63
C ALA A 122 -3.25 -7.65 20.31
N LEU A 123 -3.51 -7.29 19.06
CA LEU A 123 -3.64 -5.89 18.64
C LEU A 123 -4.91 -5.21 19.15
N ALA A 124 -5.91 -5.98 19.60
CA ALA A 124 -7.10 -5.41 20.24
C ALA A 124 -6.80 -4.75 21.59
N THR A 125 -5.73 -5.16 22.28
CA THR A 125 -5.38 -4.59 23.60
C THR A 125 -4.36 -3.46 23.51
N GLY A 126 -3.69 -3.26 22.37
CA GLY A 126 -2.78 -2.15 22.09
C GLY A 126 -1.68 -2.54 21.10
N GLU A 127 -0.66 -1.71 20.96
CA GLU A 127 0.52 -2.06 20.16
C GLU A 127 1.55 -2.84 20.95
N TYR A 128 1.59 -2.71 22.28
CA TYR A 128 2.63 -3.31 23.12
C TYR A 128 2.04 -4.20 24.22
N PRO A 129 2.82 -5.16 24.76
CA PRO A 129 2.42 -5.94 25.92
C PRO A 129 2.00 -5.05 27.10
N PRO A 130 0.92 -5.40 27.83
CA PRO A 130 0.54 -4.67 29.02
C PRO A 130 1.68 -4.61 30.05
N GLY A 131 2.00 -3.41 30.55
CA GLY A 131 3.05 -3.22 31.56
C GLY A 131 4.46 -2.96 31.00
N SER A 132 4.65 -2.97 29.68
CA SER A 132 5.96 -2.72 29.05
C SER A 132 6.37 -1.23 28.96
N THR A 133 5.74 -0.34 29.74
CA THR A 133 6.02 1.11 29.70
C THR A 133 7.32 1.52 30.40
N GLY A 134 8.10 0.56 30.93
CA GLY A 134 9.47 0.80 31.36
C GLY A 134 10.42 0.60 30.18
N GLU A 135 11.14 1.64 29.78
CA GLU A 135 12.31 1.46 28.89
C GLU A 135 13.25 0.42 29.54
N PRO A 136 13.83 -0.51 28.79
CA PRO A 136 14.93 -1.31 29.31
C PRO A 136 16.04 -0.34 29.66
N SER A 137 16.29 -0.14 30.96
CA SER A 137 17.35 0.75 31.42
C SER A 137 18.68 0.12 31.06
N ASP A 138 19.23 0.52 29.91
CA ASP A 138 20.57 0.17 29.47
C ASP A 138 21.57 1.00 30.31
N GLU A 139 21.68 0.69 31.61
CA GLU A 139 22.73 1.14 32.57
C GLU A 139 22.27 0.80 34.02
N THR A 140 22.25 -0.47 34.40
CA THR A 140 22.43 -0.86 35.80
C THR A 140 23.66 -1.75 35.93
N ASP A 141 24.80 -1.12 36.24
CA ASP A 141 25.85 -1.77 37.02
C ASP A 141 25.21 -2.20 38.35
N GLY A 142 24.60 -3.39 38.36
CA GLY A 142 23.73 -3.84 39.43
C GLY A 142 24.45 -3.94 40.78
N GLU A 143 23.90 -3.26 41.79
CA GLU A 143 23.98 -3.77 43.15
C GLU A 143 23.24 -5.13 43.19
N PRO A 144 23.83 -6.18 43.78
CA PRO A 144 23.22 -7.49 43.82
C PRO A 144 22.04 -7.48 44.79
N GLY A 145 20.80 -7.38 44.28
CA GLY A 145 19.62 -7.55 45.13
C GLY A 145 18.25 -7.11 44.58
N GLU A 146 18.16 -6.39 43.46
CA GLU A 146 16.85 -6.06 42.88
C GLU A 146 16.36 -7.20 41.96
N PRO A 147 15.11 -7.67 42.10
CA PRO A 147 14.57 -8.68 41.21
C PRO A 147 14.54 -8.11 39.79
N GLU A 148 15.19 -8.79 38.86
CA GLU A 148 15.01 -8.56 37.42
C GLU A 148 13.50 -8.56 37.16
N GLU A 149 12.93 -7.44 36.70
CA GLU A 149 11.58 -7.46 36.15
C GLU A 149 11.64 -8.44 34.96
N ASP A 150 11.04 -9.63 35.12
CA ASP A 150 10.99 -10.67 34.08
C ASP A 150 10.38 -10.03 32.81
N PHE A 151 11.25 -9.63 31.89
CA PHE A 151 10.87 -9.16 30.58
C PHE A 151 10.15 -10.33 29.89
N ASP A 152 8.85 -10.20 29.67
CA ASP A 152 8.02 -11.25 29.09
C ASP A 152 8.33 -11.36 27.58
N ASP A 153 9.42 -12.05 27.27
CA ASP A 153 9.90 -12.33 25.92
C ASP A 153 8.80 -12.96 25.05
N GLU A 154 7.99 -13.86 25.62
CA GLU A 154 6.90 -14.54 24.92
C GLU A 154 5.79 -13.55 24.51
N ALA A 155 5.43 -12.62 25.41
CA ALA A 155 4.48 -11.56 25.08
C ALA A 155 5.02 -10.65 23.97
N TRP A 156 6.28 -10.23 24.04
CA TRP A 156 6.90 -9.42 22.99
C TRP A 156 6.95 -10.12 21.64
N GLU A 157 7.32 -11.40 21.61
CA GLU A 157 7.28 -12.21 20.39
C GLU A 157 5.87 -12.29 19.80
N ARG A 158 4.85 -12.43 20.65
CA ARG A 158 3.45 -12.45 20.20
C ARG A 158 3.04 -11.13 19.53
N TYR A 159 3.37 -9.99 20.12
CA TYR A 159 3.07 -8.68 19.51
C TYR A 159 3.89 -8.43 18.24
N SER A 160 5.16 -8.85 18.23
CA SER A 160 6.01 -8.75 17.05
C SER A 160 5.40 -9.52 15.87
N ARG A 161 4.98 -10.79 16.10
CA ARG A 161 4.23 -11.57 15.10
C ARG A 161 2.97 -10.85 14.67
N ALA A 162 2.18 -10.31 15.60
CA ALA A 162 0.95 -9.61 15.26
C ALA A 162 1.17 -8.36 14.37
N TRP A 163 2.22 -7.59 14.65
CA TRP A 163 2.62 -6.46 13.79
C TRP A 163 3.05 -6.90 12.41
N GLU A 164 3.82 -7.97 12.31
CA GLU A 164 4.27 -8.53 11.04
C GLU A 164 3.09 -9.04 10.22
N THR A 165 2.14 -9.74 10.84
CA THR A 165 0.88 -10.17 10.21
C THR A 165 0.10 -8.97 9.66
N ARG A 166 -0.11 -7.93 10.48
CA ARG A 166 -0.81 -6.70 10.01
C ARG A 166 -0.10 -6.03 8.86
N ARG A 167 1.23 -5.87 8.95
CA ARG A 167 2.05 -5.30 7.87
C ARG A 167 1.97 -6.15 6.61
N HIS A 168 2.01 -7.48 6.75
CA HIS A 168 1.93 -8.40 5.62
C HIS A 168 0.62 -8.23 4.86
N HIS A 169 -0.53 -8.28 5.55
CA HIS A 169 -1.82 -8.09 4.89
C HIS A 169 -1.96 -6.70 4.27
N HIS A 170 -1.50 -5.64 4.95
CA HIS A 170 -1.49 -4.29 4.37
C HIS A 170 -0.67 -4.23 3.08
N GLU A 171 0.60 -4.65 3.11
CA GLU A 171 1.48 -4.61 1.95
C GLU A 171 0.97 -5.52 0.81
N HIS A 172 0.45 -6.69 1.14
CA HIS A 172 -0.05 -7.65 0.17
C HIS A 172 -1.32 -7.14 -0.50
N TRP A 173 -2.31 -6.70 0.28
CA TRP A 173 -3.54 -6.07 -0.22
C TRP A 173 -3.23 -4.93 -1.21
N ARG A 174 -2.36 -4.01 -0.81
CA ARG A 174 -2.00 -2.83 -1.63
C ARG A 174 -1.25 -3.21 -2.90
N ARG A 175 -0.41 -4.23 -2.83
CA ARG A 175 0.30 -4.79 -3.99
C ARG A 175 -0.67 -5.45 -4.98
N LEU A 176 -1.60 -6.28 -4.51
CA LEU A 176 -2.60 -6.92 -5.36
C LEU A 176 -3.51 -5.88 -6.04
N GLN A 177 -3.96 -4.88 -5.28
CA GLN A 177 -4.72 -3.76 -5.82
C GLN A 177 -3.96 -3.04 -6.94
N THR A 178 -2.67 -2.78 -6.73
CA THR A 178 -1.80 -2.15 -7.74
C THR A 178 -1.74 -2.98 -9.03
N TYR A 179 -1.63 -4.30 -8.93
CA TYR A 179 -1.66 -5.18 -10.11
C TYR A 179 -3.01 -5.15 -10.82
N LEU A 180 -4.11 -5.14 -10.08
CA LEU A 180 -5.45 -5.03 -10.67
C LEU A 180 -5.63 -3.70 -11.41
N LEU A 181 -5.20 -2.58 -10.84
CA LEU A 181 -5.26 -1.26 -11.48
C LEU A 181 -4.43 -1.20 -12.77
N ARG A 182 -3.20 -1.73 -12.76
CA ARG A 182 -2.36 -1.82 -13.97
C ARG A 182 -2.99 -2.68 -15.04
N SER A 183 -3.55 -3.83 -14.66
CA SER A 183 -4.30 -4.72 -15.55
C SER A 183 -5.54 -4.04 -16.16
N ASN A 184 -6.27 -3.25 -15.38
CA ASN A 184 -7.40 -2.47 -15.88
C ASN A 184 -6.96 -1.39 -16.87
N LYS A 185 -5.89 -0.66 -16.59
CA LYS A 185 -5.28 0.31 -17.53
C LYS A 185 -4.81 -0.37 -18.82
N ALA A 186 -4.24 -1.58 -18.72
CA ALA A 186 -3.84 -2.39 -19.86
C ALA A 186 -5.04 -2.80 -20.74
N VAL A 187 -6.15 -3.23 -20.15
CA VAL A 187 -7.40 -3.57 -20.88
C VAL A 187 -8.05 -2.32 -21.50
N GLN A 188 -7.99 -1.17 -20.84
CA GLN A 188 -8.46 0.09 -21.43
C GLN A 188 -7.64 0.47 -22.68
N ALA A 189 -6.32 0.34 -22.61
CA ALA A 189 -5.42 0.61 -23.74
C ALA A 189 -5.53 -0.44 -24.86
N PHE A 190 -5.80 -1.70 -24.51
CA PHE A 190 -5.94 -2.82 -25.45
C PHE A 190 -7.23 -3.61 -25.19
N PRO A 191 -8.40 -3.11 -25.64
CA PRO A 191 -9.69 -3.75 -25.39
C PRO A 191 -9.80 -5.19 -25.89
N VAL A 192 -8.98 -5.56 -26.89
CA VAL A 192 -8.90 -6.94 -27.41
C VAL A 192 -8.49 -7.95 -26.33
N LEU A 193 -7.75 -7.53 -25.29
CA LEU A 193 -7.32 -8.37 -24.19
C LEU A 193 -8.43 -8.69 -23.18
N ARG A 194 -9.57 -7.98 -23.23
CA ARG A 194 -10.65 -8.11 -22.24
C ARG A 194 -11.12 -9.56 -22.01
N PRO A 195 -11.42 -10.37 -23.04
CA PRO A 195 -11.91 -11.74 -22.82
C PRO A 195 -10.90 -12.64 -22.10
N TRP A 196 -9.60 -12.33 -22.20
CA TRP A 196 -8.53 -13.05 -21.52
C TRP A 196 -8.27 -12.51 -20.11
N ALA A 197 -8.37 -11.19 -19.92
CA ALA A 197 -8.08 -10.53 -18.64
C ALA A 197 -9.23 -10.63 -17.63
N GLU A 198 -10.48 -10.50 -18.08
CA GLU A 198 -11.68 -10.42 -17.22
C GLU A 198 -11.78 -11.57 -16.19
N PRO A 199 -11.65 -12.87 -16.56
CA PRO A 199 -11.72 -13.95 -15.57
C PRO A 199 -10.59 -13.88 -14.53
N LEU A 200 -9.41 -13.36 -14.89
CA LEU A 200 -8.30 -13.17 -13.95
C LEU A 200 -8.54 -11.98 -13.01
N GLN A 201 -9.05 -10.87 -13.56
CA GLN A 201 -9.35 -9.65 -12.81
C GLN A 201 -10.48 -9.88 -11.80
N VAL A 202 -11.52 -10.63 -12.16
CA VAL A 202 -12.63 -10.98 -11.25
C VAL A 202 -12.12 -11.81 -10.08
N ARG A 203 -11.36 -12.89 -10.34
CA ARG A 203 -10.79 -13.71 -9.26
C ARG A 203 -9.84 -12.92 -8.37
N LEU A 204 -9.02 -12.04 -8.95
CA LEU A 204 -8.08 -11.23 -8.17
C LEU A 204 -8.82 -10.21 -7.29
N ALA A 205 -9.92 -9.65 -7.78
CA ALA A 205 -10.77 -8.75 -7.00
C ALA A 205 -11.35 -9.43 -5.74
N GLU A 206 -11.66 -10.73 -5.81
CA GLU A 206 -12.09 -11.52 -4.64
C GLU A 206 -10.95 -11.64 -3.62
N VAL A 207 -9.75 -12.04 -4.06
CA VAL A 207 -8.56 -12.14 -3.19
C VAL A 207 -8.20 -10.78 -2.56
N ILE A 208 -8.29 -9.68 -3.32
CA ILE A 208 -8.05 -8.33 -2.78
C ILE A 208 -9.06 -8.01 -1.68
N ASP A 209 -10.33 -8.37 -1.83
CA ASP A 209 -11.33 -8.11 -0.79
C ASP A 209 -11.14 -8.99 0.45
N GLU A 210 -10.67 -10.23 0.28
CA GLU A 210 -10.27 -11.11 1.39
C GLU A 210 -9.09 -10.51 2.19
N GLU A 211 -8.01 -10.14 1.50
CA GLU A 211 -6.82 -9.52 2.12
C GLU A 211 -7.17 -8.18 2.78
N ARG A 212 -8.03 -7.37 2.15
CA ARG A 212 -8.55 -6.13 2.75
C ARG A 212 -9.28 -6.42 4.07
N ARG A 213 -10.12 -7.46 4.12
CA ARG A 213 -10.86 -7.83 5.35
C ARG A 213 -9.93 -8.37 6.43
N ALA A 214 -8.94 -9.18 6.06
CA ALA A 214 -7.91 -9.67 6.98
C ALA A 214 -7.14 -8.50 7.60
N PHE A 215 -6.68 -7.55 6.79
CA PHE A 215 -6.06 -6.32 7.29
C PHE A 215 -7.01 -5.51 8.18
N ALA A 216 -8.27 -5.33 7.78
CA ALA A 216 -9.25 -4.59 8.58
C ALA A 216 -9.53 -5.23 9.94
N ALA A 217 -9.47 -6.57 10.05
CA ALA A 217 -9.64 -7.29 11.31
C ALA A 217 -8.50 -7.04 12.31
N LEU A 218 -7.32 -6.65 11.81
CA LEU A 218 -6.12 -6.33 12.61
C LEU A 218 -6.04 -4.84 12.98
N VAL A 219 -7.06 -4.06 12.63
CA VAL A 219 -7.14 -2.62 12.88
C VAL A 219 -8.31 -2.31 13.81
N GLN A 220 -8.06 -1.50 14.83
CA GLN A 220 -9.09 -1.08 15.77
C GLN A 220 -9.82 0.18 15.26
N PRO A 221 -11.16 0.17 15.13
CA PRO A 221 -11.90 1.34 14.64
C PRO A 221 -11.82 2.58 15.53
N VAL A 222 -11.69 2.40 16.85
CA VAL A 222 -11.68 3.50 17.83
C VAL A 222 -10.46 4.42 17.62
N PRO A 223 -9.21 3.92 17.56
CA PRO A 223 -8.05 4.71 17.22
C PRO A 223 -8.19 5.53 15.92
N LEU A 224 -8.86 4.99 14.89
CA LEU A 224 -9.06 5.73 13.63
C LEU A 224 -9.92 6.98 13.81
N VAL A 225 -10.95 6.91 14.67
CA VAL A 225 -11.81 8.06 14.99
C VAL A 225 -11.07 9.06 15.89
N GLU A 226 -10.30 8.56 16.85
CA GLU A 226 -9.45 9.39 17.72
C GLU A 226 -8.40 10.15 16.90
N ALA A 227 -7.67 9.48 16.01
CA ALA A 227 -6.71 10.08 15.08
C ALA A 227 -7.35 11.19 14.24
N ALA A 228 -8.56 10.96 13.72
CA ALA A 228 -9.29 11.97 12.95
C ALA A 228 -9.60 13.23 13.76
N ALA A 229 -9.88 13.07 15.06
CA ALA A 229 -10.20 14.16 15.97
C ALA A 229 -8.99 14.97 16.45
N VAL A 230 -7.76 14.45 16.31
CA VAL A 230 -6.52 15.17 16.68
C VAL A 230 -6.44 16.54 15.99
N ARG A 231 -6.80 16.63 14.70
CA ARG A 231 -6.81 17.90 13.94
C ARG A 231 -7.81 18.94 14.42
N LEU A 232 -8.74 18.58 15.31
CA LEU A 232 -9.67 19.53 15.92
C LEU A 232 -9.06 20.26 17.12
N LEU A 233 -7.92 19.78 17.62
CA LEU A 233 -7.27 20.41 18.75
C LEU A 233 -6.57 21.69 18.30
N PRO A 234 -6.75 22.80 19.05
CA PRO A 234 -5.97 24.00 18.79
C PRO A 234 -4.51 23.78 19.16
N ASP A 235 -3.62 24.58 18.58
CA ASP A 235 -2.24 24.65 19.06
C ASP A 235 -2.24 25.05 20.55
N PRO A 236 -1.62 24.25 21.45
CA PRO A 236 -1.66 24.50 22.88
C PRO A 236 -0.81 25.73 23.22
N GLU A 237 -1.35 26.60 24.07
CA GLU A 237 -0.56 27.65 24.70
C GLU A 237 0.41 27.02 25.70
N PHE A 238 1.70 26.99 25.36
CA PHE A 238 2.72 26.41 26.23
C PHE A 238 3.39 27.48 27.10
N THR A 239 3.12 27.42 28.41
CA THR A 239 3.81 28.21 29.43
C THR A 239 4.68 27.29 30.29
N PRO A 240 6.02 27.36 30.21
CA PRO A 240 6.89 26.44 30.96
C PRO A 240 6.77 26.64 32.47
N GLY A 241 6.40 25.58 33.20
CA GLY A 241 6.51 25.51 34.65
C GLY A 241 7.90 25.07 35.15
N PRO A 242 8.09 24.96 36.48
CA PRO A 242 9.36 24.58 37.09
C PRO A 242 9.89 23.20 36.64
N GLU A 243 8.99 22.28 36.27
CA GLU A 243 9.29 20.95 35.74
C GLU A 243 10.10 20.99 34.42
N PHE A 244 10.02 22.09 33.65
CA PHE A 244 10.80 22.26 32.42
C PHE A 244 12.12 23.02 32.61
N ALA A 245 12.56 23.27 33.86
CA ALA A 245 13.76 24.06 34.13
C ALA A 245 15.03 23.51 33.44
N GLY A 246 15.13 22.19 33.23
CA GLY A 246 16.24 21.55 32.51
C GLY A 246 16.38 22.01 31.04
N LEU A 247 15.29 22.46 30.43
CA LEU A 247 15.24 22.99 29.06
C LEU A 247 15.57 24.49 28.98
N GLY A 248 15.50 25.22 30.09
CA GLY A 248 15.80 26.65 30.14
C GLY A 248 14.98 27.48 29.15
N ALA A 249 15.63 28.39 28.43
CA ALA A 249 14.98 29.28 27.47
C ALA A 249 14.32 28.56 26.27
N ASP A 250 14.70 27.31 26.00
CA ASP A 250 14.16 26.53 24.88
C ASP A 250 12.86 25.79 25.21
N ALA A 251 12.42 25.77 26.48
CA ALA A 251 11.28 24.98 26.92
C ALA A 251 10.02 25.21 26.06
N ALA A 252 9.67 26.46 25.77
CA ALA A 252 8.50 26.78 24.95
C ALA A 252 8.62 26.33 23.49
N LYS A 253 9.84 26.37 22.93
CA LYS A 253 10.12 25.89 21.58
C LYS A 253 10.03 24.36 21.52
N VAL A 254 10.56 23.68 22.54
CA VAL A 254 10.51 22.22 22.67
C VAL A 254 9.06 21.76 22.85
N GLY A 255 8.28 22.44 23.69
CA GLY A 255 6.85 22.20 23.86
C GLY A 255 6.05 22.23 22.55
N ARG A 256 6.24 23.27 21.74
CA ARG A 256 5.60 23.36 20.41
C ARG A 256 6.07 22.27 19.45
N ARG A 257 7.37 21.95 19.44
CA ARG A 257 7.90 20.87 18.60
C ARG A 257 7.34 19.51 19.00
N ALA A 258 7.24 19.24 20.29
CA ALA A 258 6.65 18.01 20.83
C ALA A 258 5.17 17.89 20.42
N TRP A 259 4.40 18.97 20.59
CA TRP A 259 3.01 19.03 20.14
C TRP A 259 2.88 18.68 18.65
N HIS A 260 3.57 19.39 17.75
CA HIS A 260 3.46 19.13 16.32
C HIS A 260 4.00 17.75 15.90
N ALA A 261 5.00 17.21 16.61
CA ALA A 261 5.51 15.87 16.35
C ALA A 261 4.46 14.80 16.72
N TRP A 262 3.82 14.95 17.87
CA TRP A 262 2.73 14.08 18.30
C TRP A 262 1.49 14.22 17.41
N GLU A 263 1.01 15.45 17.19
CA GLU A 263 -0.17 15.76 16.38
C GLU A 263 -0.06 15.18 14.96
N ARG A 264 1.08 15.41 14.29
CA ARG A 264 1.34 14.88 12.95
C ARG A 264 1.33 13.35 12.94
N ARG A 265 1.98 12.70 13.92
CA ARG A 265 2.06 11.24 13.95
C ARG A 265 0.70 10.63 14.29
N ALA A 266 0.04 11.13 15.33
CA ALA A 266 -1.24 10.65 15.82
C ALA A 266 -2.38 10.83 14.80
N SER A 267 -2.37 11.91 14.02
CA SER A 267 -3.41 12.19 13.01
C SER A 267 -3.43 11.18 11.85
N TRP A 268 -2.28 10.60 11.51
CA TRP A 268 -2.11 9.74 10.33
C TRP A 268 -1.70 8.30 10.68
N SER A 269 -1.88 7.91 11.94
CA SER A 269 -1.60 6.57 12.45
C SER A 269 -2.88 5.75 12.67
N TRP A 270 -2.79 4.43 12.53
CA TRP A 270 -3.83 3.49 12.98
C TRP A 270 -3.63 3.02 14.44
N HIS A 271 -2.53 3.42 15.08
CA HIS A 271 -2.20 3.05 16.46
C HIS A 271 -3.04 3.85 17.45
N ARG A 272 -3.11 3.39 18.71
CA ARG A 272 -3.73 4.19 19.77
C ARG A 272 -2.93 5.47 19.97
N LEU A 273 -3.58 6.50 20.51
CA LEU A 273 -2.89 7.76 20.75
C LEU A 273 -1.75 7.63 21.76
N GLU A 274 -1.87 6.72 22.73
CA GLU A 274 -0.83 6.40 23.71
C GLU A 274 0.45 5.88 23.06
N ASP A 275 0.33 5.07 22.01
CA ASP A 275 1.46 4.47 21.29
C ASP A 275 2.23 5.50 20.42
N ASN A 276 1.73 6.73 20.33
CA ASN A 276 2.35 7.82 19.60
C ASN A 276 3.18 8.77 20.48
N SER A 277 3.25 8.51 21.80
CA SER A 277 4.03 9.30 22.77
C SER A 277 5.53 9.34 22.47
N PHE A 278 6.08 8.29 21.84
CA PHE A 278 7.49 8.24 21.43
C PHE A 278 7.93 9.43 20.55
N ALA A 279 7.02 10.02 19.76
CA ALA A 279 7.33 11.22 18.98
C ALA A 279 7.70 12.41 19.87
N VAL A 280 7.08 12.51 21.05
CA VAL A 280 7.42 13.51 22.07
C VAL A 280 8.74 13.16 22.73
N SER A 281 8.91 11.91 23.16
CA SER A 281 10.15 11.44 23.79
C SER A 281 11.38 11.70 22.92
N SER A 282 11.29 11.46 21.61
CA SER A 282 12.36 11.78 20.65
C SER A 282 12.70 13.27 20.63
N VAL A 283 11.70 14.16 20.64
CA VAL A 283 11.92 15.62 20.67
C VAL A 283 12.58 16.06 21.98
N VAL A 284 12.17 15.48 23.11
CA VAL A 284 12.73 15.77 24.44
C VAL A 284 14.17 15.29 24.51
N ASN A 285 14.44 14.06 24.07
CA ASN A 285 15.77 13.46 24.03
C ASN A 285 16.73 14.28 23.16
N ASP A 286 16.28 14.72 21.98
CA ASP A 286 17.06 15.61 21.12
C ASP A 286 17.37 16.96 21.78
N ALA A 287 16.42 17.52 22.52
CA ALA A 287 16.58 18.80 23.20
C ALA A 287 17.58 18.72 24.37
N PHE A 288 17.56 17.63 25.14
CA PHE A 288 18.51 17.42 26.23
C PHE A 288 19.89 16.98 25.72
N GLY A 289 19.94 16.18 24.66
CA GLY A 289 21.16 15.54 24.18
C GLY A 289 21.79 14.69 25.29
N ARG A 290 23.05 14.97 25.62
CA ARG A 290 23.77 14.26 26.71
C ARG A 290 23.48 14.79 28.12
N ARG A 291 22.65 15.84 28.27
CA ARG A 291 22.36 16.43 29.58
C ARG A 291 21.40 15.54 30.36
N ARG A 292 21.83 15.06 31.54
CA ARG A 292 21.02 14.19 32.42
C ARG A 292 20.20 14.97 33.46
N LYS A 293 20.60 16.19 33.85
CA LYS A 293 19.93 16.97 34.91
C LYS A 293 18.63 17.61 34.44
N GLY A 294 17.53 17.37 35.16
CA GLY A 294 16.21 17.94 34.84
C GLY A 294 15.48 17.23 33.70
N ARG A 295 16.05 16.14 33.17
CA ARG A 295 15.48 15.35 32.07
C ARG A 295 14.31 14.48 32.54
N PRO A 296 14.41 13.70 33.63
CA PRO A 296 13.30 12.89 34.11
C PRO A 296 12.06 13.74 34.48
N GLU A 297 12.29 14.92 35.08
CA GLU A 297 11.19 15.83 35.43
C GLU A 297 10.50 16.40 34.19
N ALA A 298 11.26 16.71 33.13
CA ALA A 298 10.70 17.16 31.87
C ALA A 298 9.98 16.03 31.12
N GLU A 299 10.53 14.81 31.10
CA GLU A 299 9.90 13.62 30.50
C GLU A 299 8.54 13.34 31.16
N ALA A 300 8.49 13.25 32.49
CA ALA A 300 7.23 13.05 33.23
C ALA A 300 6.21 14.17 32.96
N ALA A 301 6.67 15.42 32.86
CA ALA A 301 5.80 16.55 32.51
C ALA A 301 5.26 16.46 31.08
N PHE A 302 6.08 16.01 30.13
CA PHE A 302 5.65 15.79 28.75
C PHE A 302 4.70 14.60 28.60
N GLU A 303 4.88 13.53 29.36
CA GLU A 303 3.94 12.41 29.43
C GLU A 303 2.57 12.87 29.93
N GLN A 304 2.54 13.70 30.98
CA GLN A 304 1.29 14.29 31.46
C GLN A 304 0.62 15.18 30.39
N LEU A 305 1.39 15.99 29.67
CA LEU A 305 0.85 16.79 28.57
C LEU A 305 0.25 15.92 27.46
N VAL A 306 0.89 14.81 27.10
CA VAL A 306 0.34 13.85 26.13
C VAL A 306 -0.96 13.25 26.65
N ALA A 307 -1.03 12.86 27.92
CA ALA A 307 -2.25 12.33 28.53
C ALA A 307 -3.41 13.36 28.51
N ASP A 308 -3.10 14.63 28.74
CA ASP A 308 -4.07 15.73 28.68
C ASP A 308 -4.57 15.94 27.24
N TRP A 309 -3.67 15.91 26.25
CA TRP A 309 -4.03 15.98 24.83
C TRP A 309 -4.93 14.83 24.42
N ILE A 310 -4.60 13.59 24.81
CA ILE A 310 -5.41 12.39 24.55
C ILE A 310 -6.81 12.53 25.16
N SER A 311 -6.88 13.01 26.41
CA SER A 311 -8.16 13.23 27.10
C SER A 311 -9.03 14.23 26.37
N GLU A 312 -8.42 15.31 25.86
CA GLU A 312 -9.11 16.32 25.08
C GLU A 312 -9.57 15.78 23.71
N VAL A 313 -8.76 14.96 23.01
CA VAL A 313 -9.20 14.26 21.79
C VAL A 313 -10.45 13.42 22.06
N ARG A 314 -10.41 12.60 23.11
CA ARG A 314 -11.54 11.73 23.51
C ARG A 314 -12.80 12.53 23.82
N ARG A 315 -12.65 13.71 24.44
CA ARG A 315 -13.76 14.64 24.64
C ARG A 315 -14.34 15.12 23.31
N GLN A 316 -13.51 15.47 22.34
CA GLN A 316 -13.96 15.88 21.00
C GLN A 316 -14.69 14.76 20.24
N VAL A 317 -14.22 13.51 20.39
CA VAL A 317 -14.89 12.31 19.85
C VAL A 317 -16.26 12.13 20.50
N ALA A 318 -16.34 12.17 21.83
CA ALA A 318 -17.60 12.00 22.56
C ALA A 318 -18.65 13.03 22.13
N LEU A 319 -18.26 14.30 21.98
CA LEU A 319 -19.14 15.40 21.52
C LEU A 319 -19.74 15.18 20.13
N ARG A 320 -19.12 14.35 19.28
CA ARG A 320 -19.54 14.11 17.90
C ARG A 320 -19.94 12.65 17.64
N SER A 321 -20.06 11.85 18.70
CA SER A 321 -20.40 10.43 18.61
C SER A 321 -21.79 10.18 18.01
N GLU A 322 -22.73 11.12 18.21
CA GLU A 322 -24.10 11.05 17.68
C GLU A 322 -24.24 11.59 16.25
N ALA A 323 -23.16 12.13 15.66
CA ALA A 323 -23.22 12.66 14.30
C ALA A 323 -23.51 11.53 13.29
N PRO A 324 -24.33 11.79 12.26
CA PRO A 324 -24.63 10.79 11.25
C PRO A 324 -23.36 10.38 10.50
N ARG A 325 -23.27 9.09 10.16
CA ARG A 325 -22.21 8.59 9.28
C ARG A 325 -22.28 9.26 7.92
N GLN A 326 -21.12 9.44 7.31
CA GLN A 326 -20.97 10.04 5.99
C GLN A 326 -20.63 8.98 4.96
N LEU A 327 -21.27 9.07 3.78
CA LEU A 327 -20.87 8.31 2.60
C LEU A 327 -19.88 9.17 1.80
N VAL A 328 -18.66 8.67 1.65
CA VAL A 328 -17.60 9.34 0.88
C VAL A 328 -17.11 8.43 -0.23
N ALA A 329 -16.78 9.01 -1.38
CA ALA A 329 -16.05 8.32 -2.44
C ALA A 329 -14.58 8.70 -2.39
N VAL A 330 -13.72 7.73 -2.68
CA VAL A 330 -12.28 7.89 -2.71
C VAL A 330 -11.70 7.17 -3.91
N LYS A 331 -10.72 7.80 -4.59
CA LYS A 331 -9.88 7.14 -5.58
C LYS A 331 -8.69 6.57 -4.84
N VAL A 332 -8.50 5.26 -4.91
CA VAL A 332 -7.43 4.59 -4.20
C VAL A 332 -6.21 4.51 -5.13
N PRO A 333 -5.13 5.27 -4.86
CA PRO A 333 -3.95 5.27 -5.72
C PRO A 333 -3.29 3.90 -5.76
N ALA A 334 -2.59 3.62 -6.86
CA ALA A 334 -1.70 2.48 -6.95
C ALA A 334 -0.41 2.76 -6.15
N ALA A 335 0.23 1.72 -5.62
CA ALA A 335 1.56 1.87 -5.04
C ALA A 335 2.57 2.24 -6.14
N GLU A 336 3.39 3.25 -5.85
CA GLU A 336 4.38 3.79 -6.78
C GLU A 336 5.66 2.97 -6.69
N LYS A 337 6.24 2.63 -7.85
CA LYS A 337 7.54 1.97 -7.88
C LYS A 337 8.60 3.04 -8.10
N GLU A 338 9.40 3.32 -7.09
CA GLU A 338 10.56 4.19 -7.29
C GLU A 338 11.58 3.49 -8.20
N PRO A 339 12.23 4.20 -9.15
CA PRO A 339 13.17 3.60 -10.10
C PRO A 339 14.40 2.94 -9.45
N TYR A 340 14.72 3.32 -8.21
CA TYR A 340 15.93 2.92 -7.50
C TYR A 340 15.67 2.08 -6.24
N GLU A 341 14.41 1.96 -5.82
CA GLU A 341 14.04 1.14 -4.67
C GLU A 341 13.37 -0.16 -5.12
N GLU A 342 13.75 -1.28 -4.49
CA GLU A 342 13.11 -2.57 -4.74
C GLU A 342 11.69 -2.62 -4.15
N ARG A 343 11.40 -1.76 -3.16
CA ARG A 343 10.07 -1.65 -2.54
C ARG A 343 9.25 -0.56 -3.19
N ALA A 344 7.98 -0.87 -3.45
CA ALA A 344 7.01 0.14 -3.87
C ALA A 344 6.66 1.03 -2.67
N HIS A 345 6.65 2.34 -2.88
CA HIS A 345 6.15 3.30 -1.92
C HIS A 345 4.61 3.32 -1.98
N ASP A 346 3.94 3.13 -0.84
CA ASP A 346 2.49 3.32 -0.77
C ASP A 346 2.21 4.81 -0.54
N PRO A 347 1.53 5.51 -1.47
CA PRO A 347 1.19 6.92 -1.28
C PRO A 347 0.11 7.12 -0.20
N LEU A 348 -0.53 6.05 0.27
CA LEU A 348 -1.45 6.12 1.40
C LEU A 348 -0.68 6.18 2.72
N THR A 349 -1.11 7.07 3.61
CA THR A 349 -0.75 6.96 5.02
C THR A 349 -1.32 5.68 5.62
N ALA A 350 -0.72 5.24 6.73
CA ALA A 350 -1.21 4.11 7.51
C ALA A 350 -2.70 4.29 7.86
N TRP A 351 -3.08 5.45 8.39
CA TRP A 351 -4.46 5.76 8.73
C TRP A 351 -5.42 5.69 7.53
N GLU A 352 -5.05 6.24 6.37
CA GLU A 352 -5.91 6.19 5.16
C GLU A 352 -6.14 4.76 4.69
N ALA A 353 -5.08 3.94 4.64
CA ALA A 353 -5.18 2.53 4.28
C ALA A 353 -6.11 1.78 5.26
N ALA A 354 -5.95 1.99 6.56
CA ALA A 354 -6.81 1.40 7.60
C ALA A 354 -8.27 1.84 7.47
N VAL A 355 -8.53 3.12 7.19
CA VAL A 355 -9.88 3.66 7.02
C VAL A 355 -10.56 3.07 5.79
N ILE A 356 -9.86 3.01 4.65
CA ILE A 356 -10.39 2.36 3.44
C ILE A 356 -10.70 0.90 3.73
N ALA A 357 -9.75 0.17 4.32
CA ALA A 357 -9.92 -1.24 4.62
C ALA A 357 -11.11 -1.49 5.58
N THR A 358 -11.27 -0.66 6.60
CA THR A 358 -12.30 -0.86 7.64
C THR A 358 -13.71 -0.45 7.18
N TYR A 359 -13.83 0.64 6.43
CA TYR A 359 -15.13 1.28 6.15
C TYR A 359 -15.62 1.16 4.70
N GLN A 360 -14.91 0.43 3.84
CA GLN A 360 -15.36 0.18 2.47
C GLN A 360 -16.70 -0.57 2.45
N VAL A 361 -17.68 0.01 1.75
CA VAL A 361 -19.01 -0.59 1.54
C VAL A 361 -19.29 -0.92 0.07
N ALA A 362 -18.55 -0.30 -0.85
CA ALA A 362 -18.61 -0.60 -2.28
C ALA A 362 -17.28 -0.24 -2.95
N VAL A 363 -16.99 -0.88 -4.08
CA VAL A 363 -15.78 -0.66 -4.87
C VAL A 363 -16.10 -0.77 -6.35
N ASP A 364 -15.42 0.04 -7.16
CA ASP A 364 -15.38 -0.04 -8.61
C ASP A 364 -13.94 -0.33 -9.05
N TRP A 365 -13.61 -1.62 -9.14
CA TRP A 365 -12.26 -2.09 -9.44
C TRP A 365 -11.67 -1.52 -10.75
N PRO A 366 -12.41 -1.46 -11.86
CA PRO A 366 -11.94 -0.81 -13.09
C PRO A 366 -11.46 0.63 -12.92
N ALA A 367 -12.16 1.42 -12.09
CA ALA A 367 -11.84 2.82 -11.85
C ALA A 367 -10.88 3.02 -10.67
N GLY A 368 -10.66 1.98 -9.85
CA GLY A 368 -9.87 2.10 -8.63
C GLY A 368 -10.52 2.97 -7.57
N THR A 369 -11.85 3.06 -7.56
CA THR A 369 -12.59 3.91 -6.63
C THR A 369 -13.33 3.06 -5.61
N ALA A 370 -13.48 3.58 -4.40
CA ALA A 370 -14.23 2.95 -3.32
C ALA A 370 -15.22 3.93 -2.69
N ALA A 371 -16.35 3.42 -2.22
CA ALA A 371 -17.27 4.16 -1.37
C ALA A 371 -17.10 3.68 0.08
N LEU A 372 -16.94 4.62 1.00
CA LEU A 372 -16.75 4.36 2.42
C LEU A 372 -17.93 4.92 3.21
N LEU A 373 -18.46 4.15 4.16
CA LEU A 373 -19.47 4.62 5.11
C LEU A 373 -18.81 4.84 6.48
N VAL A 374 -18.35 6.07 6.70
CA VAL A 374 -17.44 6.43 7.79
C VAL A 374 -18.14 7.25 8.89
N PRO A 375 -17.65 7.21 10.14
CA PRO A 375 -17.97 8.22 11.15
C PRO A 375 -17.70 9.64 10.62
N HIS A 376 -18.51 10.62 11.06
CA HIS A 376 -18.43 12.01 10.59
C HIS A 376 -17.00 12.58 10.68
N LEU A 377 -16.32 12.38 11.81
CA LEU A 377 -14.94 12.84 12.01
C LEU A 377 -13.95 12.30 10.97
N ILE A 378 -14.07 11.02 10.63
CA ILE A 378 -13.22 10.38 9.61
C ILE A 378 -13.50 10.98 8.23
N GLY A 379 -14.78 11.21 7.90
CA GLY A 379 -15.15 11.82 6.62
C GLY A 379 -14.64 13.24 6.48
N GLU A 380 -14.78 14.09 7.51
CA GLU A 380 -14.20 15.44 7.52
C GLU A 380 -12.68 15.41 7.37
N HIS A 381 -12.01 14.48 8.07
CA HIS A 381 -10.56 14.33 8.04
C HIS A 381 -10.06 13.92 6.65
N LEU A 382 -10.67 12.91 6.03
CA LEU A 382 -10.34 12.47 4.66
C LEU A 382 -10.49 13.60 3.65
N ILE A 383 -11.57 14.37 3.74
CA ILE A 383 -11.83 15.47 2.79
C ILE A 383 -10.83 16.61 2.99
N ALA A 384 -10.52 16.96 4.24
CA ALA A 384 -9.51 17.97 4.55
C ALA A 384 -8.07 17.52 4.28
N GLY A 385 -7.85 16.22 4.05
CA GLY A 385 -6.57 15.61 3.70
C GLY A 385 -6.44 15.21 2.23
N ALA A 386 -7.49 15.38 1.43
CA ALA A 386 -7.53 14.94 0.06
C ALA A 386 -6.38 15.54 -0.76
N SER A 387 -5.71 14.68 -1.53
CA SER A 387 -4.64 15.06 -2.45
C SER A 387 -5.08 14.80 -3.89
N THR A 388 -4.30 15.29 -4.86
CA THR A 388 -4.54 15.00 -6.29
C THR A 388 -4.41 13.51 -6.59
N ALA A 389 -3.53 12.79 -5.90
CA ALA A 389 -3.36 11.34 -6.04
C ALA A 389 -4.51 10.53 -5.41
N MET A 390 -5.17 11.08 -4.39
CA MET A 390 -6.27 10.44 -3.66
C MET A 390 -7.42 11.44 -3.46
N PRO A 391 -8.17 11.80 -4.54
CA PRO A 391 -9.33 12.66 -4.41
C PRO A 391 -10.40 11.98 -3.56
N VAL A 392 -11.00 12.77 -2.66
CA VAL A 392 -12.10 12.37 -1.79
C VAL A 392 -13.26 13.33 -1.95
N THR A 393 -14.48 12.81 -2.06
CA THR A 393 -15.69 13.66 -2.13
C THR A 393 -16.83 13.03 -1.35
N ARG A 394 -17.66 13.87 -0.70
CA ARG A 394 -18.93 13.39 -0.13
C ARG A 394 -19.84 12.95 -1.27
N LEU A 395 -20.31 11.71 -1.21
CA LEU A 395 -21.36 11.27 -2.12
C LEU A 395 -22.68 11.80 -1.59
N ALA A 396 -23.26 12.79 -2.29
CA ALA A 396 -24.64 13.16 -2.06
C ALA A 396 -25.49 11.93 -2.36
N VAL A 397 -26.24 11.44 -1.37
CA VAL A 397 -27.38 10.55 -1.62
C VAL A 397 -28.50 11.51 -2.02
N PRO A 398 -28.83 11.67 -3.31
CA PRO A 398 -29.97 12.50 -3.65
C PRO A 398 -31.22 11.81 -3.06
N ASP A 399 -32.37 12.49 -3.04
CA ASP A 399 -33.65 11.82 -2.74
C ASP A 399 -33.94 10.60 -3.67
N SER A 400 -33.10 10.38 -4.70
CA SER A 400 -33.05 9.15 -5.47
C SER A 400 -32.41 8.02 -4.65
N ALA A 401 -33.21 7.00 -4.36
CA ALA A 401 -32.81 5.74 -3.72
C ALA A 401 -31.83 4.89 -4.56
N LEU A 402 -30.83 5.49 -5.19
CA LEU A 402 -29.84 4.80 -6.00
C LEU A 402 -28.93 3.95 -5.10
N PRO A 403 -28.63 2.69 -5.49
CA PRO A 403 -27.65 1.88 -4.78
C PRO A 403 -26.27 2.55 -4.75
N VAL A 404 -25.49 2.33 -3.69
CA VAL A 404 -24.16 2.94 -3.50
C VAL A 404 -23.23 2.70 -4.70
N HIS A 405 -23.25 1.49 -5.29
CA HIS A 405 -22.47 1.19 -6.50
C HIS A 405 -22.82 2.08 -7.70
N ALA A 406 -24.09 2.48 -7.83
CA ALA A 406 -24.51 3.37 -8.92
C ALA A 406 -24.03 4.81 -8.67
N LEU A 407 -24.07 5.27 -7.42
CA LEU A 407 -23.49 6.56 -7.04
C LEU A 407 -21.98 6.60 -7.27
N LEU A 408 -21.27 5.54 -6.88
CA LEU A 408 -19.82 5.43 -7.06
C LEU A 408 -19.42 5.41 -8.55
N ARG A 409 -20.14 4.68 -9.40
CA ARG A 409 -19.88 4.65 -10.86
C ARG A 409 -20.21 5.96 -11.57
N ALA A 410 -21.16 6.73 -11.03
CA ALA A 410 -21.49 8.05 -11.55
C ALA A 410 -20.50 9.13 -11.10
N TRP A 411 -19.75 8.87 -10.02
CA TRP A 411 -18.70 9.76 -9.56
C TRP A 411 -17.48 9.65 -10.48
N GLN A 412 -17.15 10.76 -11.11
CA GLN A 412 -15.90 10.92 -11.86
C GLN A 412 -14.99 11.79 -11.00
N PRO A 413 -13.93 11.23 -10.37
CA PRO A 413 -12.90 12.09 -9.79
C PRO A 413 -12.35 12.95 -10.92
N GLU A 414 -12.06 14.22 -10.66
CA GLU A 414 -11.33 15.05 -11.62
C GLU A 414 -10.01 14.32 -11.91
N ASP A 415 -9.86 13.82 -13.14
CA ASP A 415 -8.62 13.25 -13.60
C ASP A 415 -7.71 14.42 -13.99
N ASP A 416 -6.53 14.48 -13.38
CA ASP A 416 -5.43 15.26 -13.93
C ASP A 416 -5.14 14.69 -15.33
N GLU A 417 -5.60 15.40 -16.37
CA GLU A 417 -4.94 15.32 -17.67
C GLU A 417 -3.48 15.72 -17.40
N GLU A 418 -2.57 14.74 -17.47
CA GLU A 418 -1.12 14.98 -17.43
C GLU A 418 -0.78 16.06 -18.46
N GLU A 419 -0.45 17.29 -18.02
CA GLU A 419 0.23 18.31 -18.82
C GLU A 419 1.67 17.91 -19.16
#